data_AF-A0A1Y1Q2G8-F1
#
_entry.id   AF-A0A1Y1Q2G8-F1
#
_cell.length_a   1.000
_cell.length_b   1.000
_cell.length_c   1.000
_cell.angle_alpha   90.00
_cell.angle_beta   90.00
_cell.angle_gamma   90.00
#
_symmetry.space_group_name_H-M   'P 1'
#
loop_
_entity.id
_entity.type
_entity.pdbx_description
1 polymer ?
#
loop_
_entity_poly.entity_id
_entity_poly.type
_entity_poly.pdbx_seq_one_letter_code
_entity_poly.pdbx_strand_id
1 'polypeptide(L)'
;MFWCDQLLNKLNLNESQVVNDSKTPSGRAHVGALRGVIIHDVIYKILQEKGVPVRYLFGVDDYDPLDELPYGKNEHFEKYLGMPLCNVPPPSESTASDMADYYINEFFEVFDYLGVQVEKYRLRDIYRNGQFDEVIDRILQQAATVRQVYKTVSNSNRPAHWYPFQV
;
A
#
# COMPACT_ATOMS: atom_id res chain seq x y z
N MET A 1 22.65 -21.50 -5.14
CA MET A 1 21.36 -21.13 -5.76
C MET A 1 20.85 -19.91 -5.02
N PHE A 2 20.65 -18.79 -5.70
CA PHE A 2 20.17 -17.57 -5.08
C PHE A 2 18.66 -17.70 -4.80
N TRP A 3 18.15 -17.13 -3.69
CA TRP A 3 16.75 -17.33 -3.28
C TRP A 3 15.76 -16.80 -4.34
N CYS A 4 16.13 -15.74 -5.06
CA CYS A 4 15.27 -15.20 -6.12
C CYS A 4 15.15 -16.17 -7.29
N ASP A 5 16.18 -16.97 -7.62
CA ASP A 5 16.08 -17.97 -8.69
C ASP A 5 14.95 -18.97 -8.41
N GLN A 6 14.78 -19.37 -7.14
CA GLN A 6 13.71 -20.28 -6.73
C GLN A 6 12.31 -19.65 -6.86
N LEU A 7 12.20 -18.35 -6.63
CA LEU A 7 10.96 -17.60 -6.85
C LEU A 7 10.63 -17.53 -8.35
N LEU A 8 11.62 -17.18 -9.17
CA LEU A 8 11.45 -16.99 -10.61
C LEU A 8 11.11 -18.29 -11.34
N ASN A 9 11.55 -19.45 -10.85
CA ASN A 9 11.17 -20.75 -11.41
C ASN A 9 9.66 -21.04 -11.38
N LYS A 10 8.88 -20.28 -10.59
CA LYS A 10 7.42 -20.41 -10.52
C LYS A 10 6.68 -19.46 -11.46
N LEU A 11 7.40 -18.55 -12.12
CA LEU A 11 6.82 -17.52 -12.97
C LEU A 11 6.91 -17.92 -14.45
N ASN A 12 5.92 -17.50 -15.24
CA ASN A 12 6.03 -17.55 -16.69
C ASN A 12 6.85 -16.35 -17.19
N LEU A 13 8.16 -16.55 -17.35
CA LEU A 13 9.09 -15.48 -17.75
C LEU A 13 8.91 -15.00 -19.22
N ASN A 14 7.99 -15.60 -19.98
CA ASN A 14 7.61 -15.11 -21.31
C ASN A 14 6.54 -14.01 -21.26
N GLU A 15 5.95 -13.75 -20.10
CA GLU A 15 4.94 -12.71 -19.89
C GLU A 15 5.51 -11.53 -19.10
N SER A 16 4.95 -10.34 -19.33
CA SER A 16 5.27 -9.15 -18.54
C SER A 16 4.94 -9.36 -17.06
N GLN A 17 5.85 -8.96 -16.19
CA GLN A 17 5.71 -9.10 -14.74
C GLN A 17 5.45 -7.74 -14.08
N VAL A 18 4.74 -7.78 -12.95
CA VAL A 18 4.56 -6.61 -12.09
C VAL A 18 5.02 -7.00 -10.69
N VAL A 19 6.02 -6.27 -10.17
CA VAL A 19 6.36 -6.28 -8.75
C VAL A 19 5.63 -5.09 -8.15
N ASN A 20 4.84 -5.31 -7.09
CA ASN A 20 4.10 -4.23 -6.42
C ASN A 20 4.31 -4.32 -4.91
N ASP A 21 4.67 -3.18 -4.32
CA ASP A 21 4.73 -2.97 -2.88
C ASP A 21 3.85 -1.76 -2.53
N SER A 22 3.52 -1.57 -1.25
CA SER A 22 2.78 -0.39 -0.81
C SER A 22 3.08 -0.04 0.64
N LYS A 23 2.74 1.19 1.02
CA LYS A 23 2.87 1.65 2.40
C LYS A 23 1.75 2.62 2.76
N THR A 24 1.11 2.35 3.90
CA THR A 24 0.29 3.30 4.64
C THR A 24 1.17 4.37 5.30
N PRO A 25 1.07 5.66 4.93
CA PRO A 25 1.92 6.73 5.46
C PRO A 25 1.39 7.30 6.78
N SER A 26 1.12 6.44 7.76
CA SER A 26 0.57 6.81 9.09
C SER A 26 1.62 7.31 10.08
N GLY A 27 2.89 7.39 9.66
CA GLY A 27 4.01 7.79 10.51
C GLY A 27 5.34 7.57 9.83
N ARG A 28 6.43 7.94 10.51
CA ARG A 28 7.80 7.78 10.00
C ARG A 28 8.09 6.30 9.73
N ALA A 29 8.53 5.99 8.51
CA ALA A 29 8.93 4.65 8.14
C ALA A 29 10.19 4.22 8.92
N HIS A 30 10.12 3.08 9.60
CA HIS A 30 11.27 2.48 10.28
C HIS A 30 12.05 1.57 9.33
N VAL A 31 13.26 1.16 9.70
CA VAL A 31 14.14 0.27 8.89
C VAL A 31 13.45 -1.02 8.44
N GLY A 32 12.55 -1.58 9.25
CA GLY A 32 11.77 -2.75 8.86
C GLY A 32 10.86 -2.55 7.63
N ALA A 33 10.34 -1.33 7.40
CA ALA A 33 9.52 -1.03 6.23
C ALA A 33 10.34 -1.08 4.93
N LEU A 34 11.65 -0.76 5.02
CA LEU A 34 12.56 -0.82 3.89
C LEU A 34 12.85 -2.25 3.42
N ARG A 35 12.68 -3.26 4.30
CA ARG A 35 12.98 -4.65 3.96
C ARG A 35 12.18 -5.14 2.74
N GLY A 36 10.88 -4.85 2.70
CA GLY A 36 10.01 -5.21 1.57
C GLY A 36 10.52 -4.57 0.27
N VAL A 37 10.73 -3.25 0.32
CA VAL A 37 11.22 -2.44 -0.79
C VAL A 37 12.49 -3.01 -1.43
N ILE A 38 13.46 -3.40 -0.62
CA ILE A 38 14.75 -3.94 -1.10
C ILE A 38 14.58 -5.36 -1.67
N ILE A 39 13.75 -6.20 -1.07
CA ILE A 39 13.46 -7.54 -1.61
C ILE A 39 12.82 -7.41 -3.00
N HIS A 40 11.84 -6.53 -3.13
CA HIS A 40 11.14 -6.26 -4.39
C HIS A 40 12.07 -5.64 -5.43
N ASP A 41 12.93 -4.68 -5.05
CA ASP A 41 13.93 -4.09 -5.93
C ASP A 41 14.94 -5.13 -6.46
N VAL A 42 15.38 -6.06 -5.61
CA VAL A 42 16.25 -7.18 -6.03
C VAL A 42 15.54 -8.09 -7.04
N ILE A 43 14.26 -8.44 -6.81
CA ILE A 43 13.48 -9.24 -7.76
C ILE A 43 13.31 -8.51 -9.09
N TYR A 44 12.97 -7.22 -9.04
CA TYR A 44 12.84 -6.35 -10.21
C TYR A 44 14.12 -6.31 -11.03
N LYS A 45 15.27 -6.03 -10.41
CA LYS A 45 16.57 -5.97 -11.09
C LYS A 45 16.96 -7.30 -11.72
N ILE A 46 16.70 -8.43 -11.06
CA ILE A 46 16.99 -9.75 -11.63
C ILE A 46 16.09 -10.07 -12.82
N LEU A 47 14.81 -9.70 -12.76
CA LEU A 47 13.90 -9.83 -13.91
C LEU A 47 14.39 -8.99 -15.10
N GLN A 48 14.85 -7.76 -14.84
CA GLN A 48 15.44 -6.89 -15.86
C GLN A 48 16.73 -7.49 -16.46
N GLU A 49 17.65 -7.99 -15.62
CA GLU A 49 18.89 -8.64 -16.07
C GLU A 49 18.63 -9.88 -16.94
N LYS A 50 17.51 -10.58 -16.70
CA LYS A 50 17.06 -11.72 -17.51
C LYS A 50 16.28 -11.31 -18.78
N GLY A 51 16.09 -10.03 -19.02
CA GLY A 51 15.36 -9.51 -20.18
C GLY A 51 13.84 -9.69 -20.12
N VAL A 52 13.29 -9.97 -18.94
CA VAL A 52 11.83 -10.10 -18.76
C VAL A 52 11.22 -8.69 -18.67
N PRO A 53 10.19 -8.35 -19.47
CA PRO A 53 9.49 -7.08 -19.31
C PRO A 53 8.89 -7.00 -17.91
N VAL A 54 9.31 -6.01 -17.11
CA VAL A 54 8.87 -5.89 -15.72
C VAL A 54 8.66 -4.43 -15.33
N ARG A 55 7.63 -4.19 -14.51
CA ARG A 55 7.36 -2.92 -13.85
C ARG A 55 7.45 -3.10 -12.34
N TYR A 56 8.00 -2.10 -11.65
CA TYR A 56 7.99 -2.06 -10.20
C TYR A 56 7.12 -0.89 -9.74
N LEU A 57 5.94 -1.21 -9.20
CA LEU A 57 4.97 -0.24 -8.70
C LEU A 57 5.12 -0.07 -7.19
N PHE A 58 4.87 1.14 -6.70
CA PHE A 58 4.79 1.43 -5.28
C PHE A 58 3.54 2.23 -4.95
N GLY A 59 2.64 1.62 -4.17
CA GLY A 59 1.39 2.23 -3.72
C GLY A 59 1.53 3.04 -2.45
N VAL A 60 0.89 4.20 -2.42
CA VAL A 60 0.69 4.99 -1.20
C VAL A 60 -0.74 4.77 -0.73
N ASP A 61 -0.90 4.05 0.39
CA ASP A 61 -2.20 3.71 0.97
C ASP A 61 -2.72 4.87 1.83
N ASP A 62 -2.81 6.05 1.23
CA ASP A 62 -3.15 7.31 1.91
C ASP A 62 -4.65 7.54 2.10
N TYR A 63 -5.48 6.60 1.65
CA TYR A 63 -6.90 6.57 1.95
C TYR A 63 -7.24 5.74 3.19
N ASP A 64 -6.24 5.05 3.77
CA ASP A 64 -6.41 4.36 5.05
C ASP A 64 -6.78 5.37 6.15
N PRO A 65 -7.61 4.96 7.13
CA PRO A 65 -7.97 5.82 8.24
C PRO A 65 -6.77 6.00 9.18
N LEU A 66 -6.68 7.18 9.80
CA LEU A 66 -5.82 7.40 10.95
C LEU A 66 -6.37 6.62 12.15
N ASP A 67 -5.84 5.42 12.40
CA ASP A 67 -6.25 4.52 13.48
C ASP A 67 -5.29 4.53 14.68
N GLU A 68 -4.01 4.85 14.44
CA GLU A 68 -2.98 5.00 15.46
C GLU A 68 -2.26 6.36 15.36
N LEU A 69 -1.93 6.95 16.51
CA LEU A 69 -1.27 8.26 16.56
C LEU A 69 0.26 8.11 16.48
N PRO A 70 0.95 8.91 15.65
CA PRO A 70 2.40 8.96 15.65
C PRO A 70 2.95 9.32 17.03
N TYR A 71 4.00 8.61 17.47
CA TYR A 71 4.62 8.83 18.77
C TYR A 71 4.97 10.31 19.00
N GLY A 72 4.48 10.87 20.10
CA GLY A 72 4.76 12.25 20.51
C GLY A 72 3.99 13.34 19.73
N LYS A 73 2.99 12.98 18.93
CA LYS A 73 2.18 13.93 18.14
C LYS A 73 0.68 13.90 18.47
N ASN A 74 0.32 13.33 19.62
CA ASN A 74 -1.08 13.11 20.02
C ASN A 74 -1.92 14.40 19.98
N GLU A 75 -1.42 15.49 20.59
CA GLU A 75 -2.14 16.77 20.67
C GLU A 75 -2.55 17.34 19.30
N HIS A 76 -1.77 17.05 18.25
CA HIS A 76 -2.05 17.54 16.91
C HIS A 76 -3.03 16.64 16.15
N PHE A 77 -2.85 15.32 16.25
CA PHE A 77 -3.52 14.34 15.39
C PHE A 77 -4.78 13.72 15.98
N GLU A 78 -4.97 13.73 17.30
CA GLU A 78 -6.07 13.03 17.98
C GLU A 78 -7.46 13.40 17.44
N LYS A 79 -7.69 14.68 17.12
CA LYS A 79 -8.95 15.17 16.54
C LYS A 79 -9.26 14.66 15.13
N TYR A 80 -8.32 14.00 14.47
CA TYR A 80 -8.45 13.47 13.11
C TYR A 80 -8.54 11.93 13.07
N LEU A 81 -8.63 11.26 14.22
CA LEU A 81 -8.82 9.80 14.27
C LEU A 81 -10.01 9.36 13.42
N GLY A 82 -9.80 8.29 12.63
CA GLY A 82 -10.77 7.74 11.67
C GLY A 82 -10.83 8.46 10.33
N MET A 83 -10.18 9.62 10.15
CA MET A 83 -10.13 10.30 8.86
C MET A 83 -9.09 9.67 7.94
N PRO A 84 -9.31 9.63 6.61
CA PRO A 84 -8.28 9.21 5.66
C PRO A 84 -7.01 10.05 5.82
N LEU A 85 -5.83 9.42 5.80
CA LEU A 85 -4.53 10.09 6.00
C LEU A 85 -4.31 11.27 5.03
N CYS A 86 -4.81 11.17 3.80
CA CYS A 86 -4.79 12.23 2.79
C CYS A 86 -5.65 13.46 3.13
N ASN A 87 -6.51 13.37 4.15
CA ASN A 87 -7.38 14.44 4.62
C ASN A 87 -6.93 14.99 5.98
N VAL A 88 -5.88 14.42 6.58
CA VAL A 88 -5.31 14.88 7.86
C VAL A 88 -4.23 15.93 7.57
N PRO A 89 -4.27 17.12 8.18
CA PRO A 89 -3.19 18.12 8.03
C PRO A 89 -1.83 17.55 8.43
N PRO A 90 -0.72 18.02 7.82
CA PRO A 90 0.61 17.58 8.23
C PRO A 90 0.98 18.18 9.60
N PRO A 91 2.10 17.76 10.22
CA PRO A 91 2.64 18.45 11.39
C PRO A 91 2.78 19.95 11.15
N SER A 92 2.53 20.76 12.19
CA SER A 92 2.49 22.24 12.14
C SER A 92 3.70 22.92 11.49
N GLU A 93 4.86 22.28 11.58
CA GLU A 93 6.14 22.75 11.06
C GLU A 93 6.39 22.41 9.58
N SER A 94 5.48 21.65 8.96
CA SER A 94 5.63 21.10 7.61
C SER A 94 4.95 21.96 6.55
N THR A 95 5.52 21.97 5.35
CA THR A 95 4.91 22.56 4.15
C THR A 95 4.22 21.53 3.26
N ALA A 96 4.14 20.27 3.69
CA ALA A 96 3.44 19.22 2.97
C ALA A 96 1.95 19.54 2.83
N SER A 97 1.28 18.87 1.89
CA SER A 97 -0.15 19.06 1.67
C SER A 97 -1.02 18.41 2.75
N ASP A 98 -0.59 17.26 3.27
CA ASP A 98 -1.27 16.46 4.28
C ASP A 98 -0.29 15.51 4.99
N MET A 99 -0.77 14.83 6.02
CA MET A 99 -0.02 13.85 6.81
C MET A 99 0.60 12.75 5.94
N ALA A 100 -0.18 12.22 5.00
CA ALA A 100 0.30 11.16 4.12
C ALA A 100 1.45 11.65 3.22
N ASP A 101 1.31 12.83 2.63
CA ASP A 101 2.33 13.47 1.82
C ASP A 101 3.62 13.74 2.63
N TYR A 102 3.49 14.21 3.86
CA TYR A 102 4.62 14.45 4.76
C TYR A 102 5.44 13.17 5.00
N TYR A 103 4.79 12.09 5.44
CA TYR A 103 5.51 10.87 5.81
C TYR A 103 6.01 10.07 4.60
N ILE A 104 5.26 10.03 3.50
CA ILE A 104 5.68 9.25 2.33
C ILE A 104 6.86 9.89 1.60
N ASN A 105 6.94 11.23 1.56
CA ASN A 105 8.06 11.91 0.90
C ASN A 105 9.38 11.67 1.64
N GLU A 106 9.37 11.67 2.98
CA GLU A 106 10.54 11.26 3.78
C GLU A 106 11.00 9.84 3.39
N PHE A 107 10.07 8.91 3.16
CA PHE A 107 10.41 7.55 2.75
C PHE A 107 10.94 7.48 1.31
N PHE A 108 10.40 8.27 0.39
CA PHE A 108 10.89 8.32 -0.99
C PHE A 108 12.28 8.93 -1.11
N GLU A 109 12.69 9.85 -0.24
CA GLU A 109 14.08 10.32 -0.19
C GLU A 109 15.06 9.16 0.09
N VAL A 110 14.65 8.17 0.89
CA VAL A 110 15.44 6.96 1.13
C VAL A 110 15.52 6.09 -0.14
N PHE A 111 14.46 6.03 -0.95
CA PHE A 111 14.47 5.28 -2.22
C PHE A 111 15.47 5.91 -3.17
N ASP A 112 15.43 7.24 -3.29
CA ASP A 112 16.34 8.00 -4.16
C ASP A 112 17.80 7.81 -3.71
N TYR A 113 18.06 7.86 -2.40
CA TYR A 113 19.39 7.60 -1.83
C TYR A 113 19.92 6.20 -2.15
N LEU A 114 19.04 5.19 -2.15
CA LEU A 114 19.40 3.79 -2.40
C LEU A 114 19.34 3.41 -3.89
N GLY A 115 18.93 4.32 -4.76
CA GLY A 115 18.75 4.06 -6.19
C GLY A 115 17.62 3.06 -6.49
N VAL A 116 16.59 3.02 -5.64
CA VAL A 116 15.38 2.23 -5.87
C VAL A 116 14.45 3.03 -6.80
N GLN A 117 14.11 2.46 -7.95
CA GLN A 117 13.30 3.13 -8.97
C GLN A 117 11.93 2.44 -9.06
N VAL A 118 10.87 3.20 -8.79
CA VAL A 118 9.48 2.70 -8.75
C VAL A 118 8.53 3.64 -9.47
N GLU A 119 7.48 3.06 -10.05
CA GLU A 119 6.31 3.78 -10.53
C GLU A 119 5.33 3.99 -9.36
N LYS A 120 5.23 5.23 -8.91
CA LYS A 120 4.43 5.61 -7.72
C LYS A 120 2.96 5.78 -8.12
N TYR A 121 2.03 5.28 -7.29
CA TYR A 121 0.61 5.61 -7.37
C TYR A 121 0.04 5.88 -5.98
N ARG A 122 -1.05 6.63 -5.88
CA ARG A 122 -1.72 6.92 -4.62
C ARG A 122 -3.15 6.41 -4.64
N LEU A 123 -3.58 5.79 -3.54
CA LEU A 123 -4.95 5.30 -3.43
C LEU A 123 -5.96 6.44 -3.47
N ARG A 124 -5.66 7.62 -2.90
CA ARG A 124 -6.56 8.79 -2.98
C ARG A 124 -6.98 9.11 -4.42
N ASP A 125 -6.09 8.93 -5.39
CA ASP A 125 -6.35 9.28 -6.78
C ASP A 125 -7.21 8.20 -7.45
N ILE A 126 -6.89 6.93 -7.18
CA ILE A 126 -7.65 5.79 -7.68
C ILE A 126 -9.09 5.82 -7.17
N TYR A 127 -9.28 6.09 -5.87
CA TYR A 127 -10.60 6.25 -5.26
C TYR A 127 -11.33 7.48 -5.82
N ARG A 128 -10.71 8.67 -5.83
CA ARG A 128 -11.38 9.92 -6.25
C ARG A 128 -11.72 9.96 -7.73
N ASN A 129 -10.96 9.26 -8.57
CA ASN A 129 -11.20 9.18 -10.02
C ASN A 129 -12.18 8.06 -10.41
N GLY A 130 -12.76 7.35 -9.43
CA GLY A 130 -13.76 6.30 -9.68
C GLY A 130 -13.19 5.02 -10.32
N GLN A 131 -11.86 4.85 -10.34
CA GLN A 131 -11.24 3.67 -10.95
C GLN A 131 -11.59 2.38 -10.19
N PHE A 132 -11.99 2.48 -8.92
CA PHE A 132 -12.44 1.37 -8.11
C PHE A 132 -13.97 1.20 -8.07
N ASP A 133 -14.77 2.05 -8.72
CA ASP A 133 -16.23 2.02 -8.58
C ASP A 133 -16.83 0.66 -8.98
N GLU A 134 -16.41 0.10 -10.12
CA GLU A 134 -16.92 -1.19 -10.61
C GLU A 134 -16.54 -2.34 -9.66
N VAL A 135 -15.31 -2.34 -9.14
CA VAL A 135 -14.85 -3.40 -8.24
C VAL A 135 -15.45 -3.27 -6.83
N ILE A 136 -15.73 -2.04 -6.38
CA ILE A 136 -16.44 -1.75 -5.13
C ILE A 136 -17.90 -2.23 -5.24
N ASP A 137 -18.60 -1.88 -6.32
CA ASP A 137 -19.96 -2.38 -6.55
C ASP A 137 -19.99 -3.91 -6.58
N ARG A 138 -19.05 -4.52 -7.32
CA ARG A 138 -18.95 -5.98 -7.40
C ARG A 138 -18.71 -6.63 -6.04
N ILE A 139 -17.79 -6.12 -5.22
CA ILE A 139 -17.49 -6.73 -3.91
C ILE A 139 -18.67 -6.57 -2.93
N LEU A 140 -19.41 -5.46 -3.02
CA LEU A 140 -20.63 -5.22 -2.23
C LEU A 140 -21.77 -6.17 -2.64
N GLN A 141 -21.99 -6.36 -3.95
CA GLN A 141 -22.98 -7.34 -4.45
C GLN A 141 -22.62 -8.78 -4.07
N GLN A 142 -21.32 -9.06 -3.94
CA GLN A 142 -20.80 -10.37 -3.55
C GLN A 142 -20.50 -10.50 -2.05
N ALA A 143 -21.07 -9.65 -1.20
CA ALA A 143 -20.79 -9.66 0.24
C ALA A 143 -21.00 -11.03 0.91
N ALA A 144 -21.99 -11.83 0.48
CA ALA A 144 -22.20 -13.18 0.98
C ALA A 144 -21.00 -14.10 0.70
N THR A 145 -20.48 -14.05 -0.53
CA THR A 145 -19.27 -14.78 -0.93
C THR A 145 -18.07 -14.33 -0.11
N VAL A 146 -17.90 -13.02 0.11
CA VAL A 146 -16.80 -12.49 0.93
C VAL A 146 -16.89 -12.99 2.37
N ARG A 147 -18.08 -12.97 2.99
CA ARG A 147 -18.28 -13.53 4.35
C ARG A 147 -17.92 -15.01 4.41
N GLN A 148 -18.26 -15.79 3.38
CA GLN A 148 -17.88 -17.20 3.30
C GLN A 148 -16.35 -17.37 3.22
N VAL A 149 -15.66 -16.55 2.44
CA VAL A 149 -14.19 -16.54 2.38
C VAL A 149 -13.58 -16.24 3.75
N TYR A 150 -14.07 -15.20 4.45
CA TYR A 150 -13.63 -14.90 5.83
C TYR A 150 -13.80 -16.10 6.77
N LYS A 151 -14.94 -16.78 6.70
CA LYS A 151 -15.23 -17.96 7.51
C LYS A 151 -14.30 -19.13 7.16
N THR A 152 -14.07 -19.40 5.88
CA THR A 152 -13.22 -20.52 5.44
C THR A 152 -11.75 -20.29 5.77
N VAL A 153 -11.23 -19.09 5.52
CA VAL A 153 -9.79 -18.79 5.63
C VAL A 153 -9.37 -18.49 7.07
N SER A 154 -10.18 -17.74 7.82
CA SER A 154 -9.82 -17.21 9.15
C SER A 154 -10.77 -17.65 10.27
N ASN A 155 -11.77 -18.47 9.98
CA ASN A 155 -12.87 -18.81 10.90
C ASN A 155 -13.69 -17.60 11.40
N SER A 156 -13.49 -16.41 10.83
CA SER A 156 -14.19 -15.18 11.19
C SER A 156 -15.65 -15.24 10.74
N ASN A 157 -16.58 -15.29 11.69
CA ASN A 157 -18.01 -15.28 11.40
C ASN A 157 -18.52 -13.83 11.31
N ARG A 158 -18.90 -13.39 10.11
CA ARG A 158 -19.45 -12.04 9.87
C ARG A 158 -20.98 -12.12 9.78
N PRO A 159 -21.72 -11.20 10.42
CA PRO A 159 -23.18 -11.23 10.39
C PRO A 159 -23.71 -10.91 8.99
N ALA A 160 -24.97 -11.28 8.72
CA ALA A 160 -25.58 -11.11 7.39
C ALA A 160 -25.65 -9.64 6.93
N HIS A 161 -25.76 -8.71 7.87
CA HIS A 161 -25.80 -7.25 7.61
C HIS A 161 -24.41 -6.61 7.49
N TRP A 162 -23.32 -7.38 7.60
CA TRP A 162 -21.97 -6.87 7.40
C TRP A 162 -21.62 -6.84 5.91
N TYR A 163 -21.04 -5.73 5.47
CA TYR A 163 -20.52 -5.53 4.13
C TYR A 163 -18.99 -5.35 4.16
N PRO A 164 -18.28 -5.79 3.11
CA PRO A 164 -16.82 -5.64 3.00
C PRO A 164 -16.43 -4.22 2.58
N PHE A 165 -16.99 -3.22 3.26
CA PHE A 165 -16.76 -1.80 3.02
C PHE A 165 -17.03 -1.06 4.34
N GLN A 166 -16.17 -0.10 4.69
CA GLN A 166 -16.42 0.76 5.84
C GLN A 166 -17.35 1.90 5.38
N VAL A 167 -18.53 1.98 6.00
CA VAL A 167 -19.56 2.98 5.74
C VAL A 167 -19.53 4.05 6.83
#